data_AF-A0A7V6B426-F1
#
_entry.id   AF-A0A7V6B426-F1
#
_cell.length_a   1.000
_cell.length_b   1.000
_cell.length_c   1.000
_cell.angle_alpha   90.00
_cell.angle_beta   90.00
_cell.angle_gamma   90.00
#
_symmetry.space_group_name_H-M   'P 1'
#
loop_
_entity.id
_entity.type
_entity.pdbx_description
1 polymer ?
#
loop_
_entity_poly.entity_id
_entity_poly.type
_entity_poly.pdbx_seq_one_letter_code
_entity_poly.pdbx_strand_id
1 'polypeptide(L)'
;MGERRRYKLIEKIDAGGMAEVYKAKAITVDGFEKVVAIKRILPSLCSRPKFVNMFLDEARLAMHLNHANIVQVFDVGRAEGTYFIVMEFVDGYNLRKVFQRLADTGTRFPVHLALFTVAEALKGLAHAHERRDAQGNLLGIVHRDVSPPNILISKAGEVKLTDFGLAKAVTQVEITDPGIVKGKFAYLSPEAVEGKSVDHRTDIFSAGVVLWELLANRRLFLGKNEYETLDLVRKAEVPSLTLFNPDVPEDLDRIVAKALQKEPRKRYNSARDMSDALTAYLFQRGLKVTSYDLAGFLRQIFEAAKVKEEGATRERIAMLIQDEILSLSMIRYGGQPLPVEGSTPISVEEVSLGGRVSPEEIKADATLMPVGSGTQGLGLGEILEGRETLQMVKVSDERPWKKFVLIGALGLAAIASIATLLYYLLVVSPGE
;
A
#
# COMPACT_ATOMS: atom_id res chain seq x y z
N MET A 1 10.29 -39.09 -11.07
CA MET A 1 9.53 -38.48 -9.95
C MET A 1 9.47 -36.99 -10.27
N GLY A 2 8.35 -36.49 -10.81
CA GLY A 2 8.27 -35.12 -11.34
C GLY A 2 8.39 -34.07 -10.23
N GLU A 3 9.08 -32.96 -10.50
CA GLU A 3 9.19 -31.80 -9.61
C GLU A 3 7.81 -31.38 -9.10
N ARG A 4 7.51 -31.67 -7.83
CA ARG A 4 6.32 -31.11 -7.17
C ARG A 4 6.56 -29.62 -6.99
N ARG A 5 5.88 -28.79 -7.77
CA ARG A 5 5.86 -27.33 -7.59
C ARG A 5 5.32 -27.02 -6.19
N ARG A 6 6.19 -26.61 -5.26
CA ARG A 6 5.83 -26.31 -3.85
C ARG A 6 4.89 -25.11 -3.74
N TYR A 7 4.97 -24.15 -4.66
CA TYR A 7 4.18 -22.93 -4.64
C TYR A 7 3.50 -22.65 -5.98
N LYS A 8 2.22 -22.25 -5.93
CA LYS A 8 1.43 -21.82 -7.09
C LYS A 8 0.93 -20.39 -6.88
N LEU A 9 1.45 -19.44 -7.66
CA LEU A 9 0.97 -18.06 -7.65
C LEU A 9 -0.49 -17.99 -8.11
N ILE A 10 -1.28 -17.16 -7.44
CA ILE A 10 -2.70 -16.93 -7.73
C ILE A 10 -2.87 -15.54 -8.34
N GLU A 11 -2.46 -14.50 -7.62
CA GLU A 11 -2.69 -13.10 -7.99
C GLU A 11 -1.60 -12.20 -7.42
N LYS A 12 -1.34 -11.07 -8.08
CA LYS A 12 -0.44 -10.02 -7.57
C LYS A 12 -1.21 -9.12 -6.60
N ILE A 13 -0.72 -8.98 -5.38
CA ILE A 13 -1.35 -8.18 -4.31
C ILE A 13 -0.85 -6.74 -4.32
N ASP A 14 0.47 -6.57 -4.45
CA ASP A 14 1.12 -5.26 -4.41
C ASP A 14 2.43 -5.25 -5.21
N ALA A 15 2.91 -4.06 -5.56
CA ALA A 15 4.19 -3.82 -6.19
C ALA A 15 4.85 -2.60 -5.54
N GLY A 16 5.96 -2.82 -4.82
CA GLY A 16 6.77 -1.77 -4.24
C GLY A 16 7.99 -1.41 -5.11
N GLY A 17 8.81 -0.49 -4.62
CA GLY A 17 10.05 -0.07 -5.30
C GLY A 17 11.13 -1.14 -5.37
N MET A 18 11.04 -2.20 -4.54
CA MET A 18 12.05 -3.26 -4.46
C MET A 18 11.53 -4.67 -4.69
N ALA A 19 10.25 -4.91 -4.45
CA ALA A 19 9.67 -6.24 -4.49
C ALA A 19 8.20 -6.20 -4.91
N GLU A 20 7.74 -7.33 -5.40
CA GLU A 20 6.34 -7.60 -5.71
C GLU A 20 5.79 -8.61 -4.70
N VAL A 21 4.54 -8.46 -4.29
CA VAL A 21 3.90 -9.40 -3.38
C VAL A 21 2.78 -10.12 -4.12
N TYR A 22 2.79 -11.45 -4.03
CA TYR A 22 1.81 -12.33 -4.66
C TYR A 22 1.07 -13.13 -3.60
N LYS A 23 -0.22 -13.38 -3.82
CA LYS A 23 -0.95 -14.44 -3.14
C LYS A 23 -0.62 -15.76 -3.83
N ALA A 24 -0.33 -16.79 -3.07
CA ALA A 24 0.00 -18.10 -3.60
C ALA A 24 -0.62 -19.22 -2.75
N LYS A 25 -0.65 -20.42 -3.31
CA LYS A 25 -0.93 -21.67 -2.58
C LYS A 25 0.39 -22.41 -2.40
N ALA A 26 0.75 -22.71 -1.16
CA ALA A 26 1.79 -23.67 -0.81
C ALA A 26 1.18 -25.07 -0.76
N ILE A 27 1.74 -26.00 -1.53
CA ILE A 27 1.33 -27.41 -1.55
C ILE A 27 2.24 -28.17 -0.60
N THR A 28 1.68 -28.73 0.48
CA THR A 28 2.42 -29.47 1.49
C THR A 28 2.37 -30.98 1.25
N VAL A 29 2.93 -31.76 2.19
CA VAL A 29 2.80 -33.22 2.22
C VAL A 29 1.31 -33.59 2.16
N ASP A 30 1.00 -34.69 1.47
CA ASP A 30 -0.36 -35.20 1.24
C ASP A 30 -1.31 -34.32 0.40
N GLY A 31 -0.79 -33.27 -0.24
CA GLY A 31 -1.57 -32.44 -1.17
C GLY A 31 -2.46 -31.39 -0.51
N PHE A 32 -2.30 -31.16 0.80
CA PHE A 32 -2.93 -30.02 1.46
C PHE A 32 -2.39 -28.71 0.90
N GLU A 33 -3.28 -27.72 0.76
CA GLU A 33 -2.95 -26.39 0.26
C GLU A 33 -3.09 -25.35 1.38
N LYS A 34 -2.06 -24.54 1.58
CA LYS A 34 -2.08 -23.38 2.48
C LYS A 34 -1.95 -22.10 1.67
N VAL A 35 -2.81 -21.11 1.93
CA VAL A 35 -2.65 -19.78 1.31
C VAL A 35 -1.49 -19.05 1.98
N VAL A 36 -0.58 -18.51 1.17
CA VAL A 36 0.62 -17.80 1.60
C VAL A 36 0.82 -16.54 0.76
N ALA A 37 1.57 -15.58 1.30
CA ALA A 37 2.07 -14.45 0.54
C ALA A 37 3.51 -14.77 0.10
N ILE A 38 3.86 -14.43 -1.14
CA ILE A 38 5.20 -14.57 -1.67
C ILE A 38 5.68 -13.17 -2.07
N LYS A 39 6.63 -12.64 -1.30
CA LYS A 39 7.34 -11.40 -1.63
C LYS A 39 8.53 -11.78 -2.51
N ARG A 40 8.66 -11.19 -3.69
CA ARG A 40 9.70 -11.49 -4.67
C ARG A 40 10.45 -10.23 -5.04
N ILE A 41 11.78 -10.25 -4.99
CA ILE A 41 12.59 -9.11 -5.44
C ILE A 41 12.35 -8.82 -6.93
N LEU A 42 12.31 -7.53 -7.30
CA LEU A 42 12.15 -7.13 -8.69
C LEU A 42 13.30 -7.70 -9.55
N PRO A 43 13.02 -8.27 -10.73
CA PRO A 43 14.05 -8.82 -11.61
C PRO A 43 15.18 -7.84 -11.95
N SER A 44 14.85 -6.55 -12.11
CA SER A 44 15.80 -5.47 -12.38
C SER A 44 16.78 -5.20 -11.23
N LEU A 45 16.46 -5.64 -10.01
CA LEU A 45 17.29 -5.45 -8.82
C LEU A 45 18.07 -6.71 -8.44
N CYS A 46 17.78 -7.87 -9.05
CA CYS A 46 18.51 -9.13 -8.80
C CYS A 46 20.01 -9.01 -9.12
N SER A 47 20.39 -8.17 -10.08
CA SER A 47 21.79 -7.94 -10.47
C SER A 47 22.53 -6.97 -9.55
N ARG A 48 21.84 -6.35 -8.58
CA ARG A 48 22.42 -5.36 -7.65
C ARG A 48 22.59 -6.01 -6.27
N PRO A 49 23.80 -6.47 -5.88
CA PRO A 49 24.02 -7.22 -4.63
C PRO A 49 23.50 -6.51 -3.37
N LYS A 50 23.57 -5.18 -3.35
CA LYS A 50 23.07 -4.34 -2.25
C LYS A 50 21.57 -4.58 -1.96
N PHE A 51 20.73 -4.68 -2.99
CA PHE A 51 19.29 -4.89 -2.85
C PHE A 51 18.96 -6.34 -2.49
N VAL A 52 19.70 -7.29 -3.05
CA VAL A 52 19.57 -8.71 -2.72
C VAL A 52 19.92 -8.95 -1.24
N ASN A 53 21.05 -8.43 -0.76
CA ASN A 53 21.46 -8.59 0.63
C ASN A 53 20.45 -7.97 1.58
N MET A 54 19.97 -6.76 1.29
CA MET A 54 18.93 -6.10 2.08
C MET A 54 17.64 -6.93 2.15
N PHE A 55 17.21 -7.51 1.03
CA PHE A 55 16.03 -8.37 0.96
C PHE A 55 16.21 -9.65 1.80
N LEU A 56 17.39 -10.26 1.76
CA LEU A 56 17.69 -11.46 2.56
C LEU A 56 17.87 -11.14 4.05
N ASP A 57 18.43 -9.97 4.39
CA ASP A 57 18.56 -9.50 5.77
C ASP A 57 17.19 -9.26 6.42
N GLU A 58 16.24 -8.69 5.66
CA GLU A 58 14.83 -8.55 6.08
C GLU A 58 14.24 -9.92 6.44
N ALA A 59 14.42 -10.90 5.56
CA ALA A 59 13.92 -12.26 5.78
C ALA A 59 14.56 -12.90 7.03
N ARG A 60 15.89 -12.80 7.17
CA ARG A 60 16.64 -13.35 8.32
C ARG A 60 16.17 -12.74 9.63
N LEU A 61 15.97 -11.43 9.71
CA LEU A 61 15.47 -10.77 10.91
C LEU A 61 14.05 -11.26 11.24
N ALA A 62 13.16 -11.29 10.26
CA ALA A 62 11.78 -11.71 10.45
C ALA A 62 11.65 -13.18 10.87
N MET A 63 12.55 -14.08 10.44
CA MET A 63 12.56 -15.48 10.88
C MET A 63 12.80 -15.66 12.38
N HIS A 64 13.41 -14.69 13.07
CA HIS A 64 13.63 -14.74 14.52
C HIS A 64 12.41 -14.29 15.35
N LEU A 65 11.35 -13.82 14.67
CA LEU A 65 10.17 -13.24 15.27
C LEU A 65 8.99 -14.21 15.11
N ASN A 66 8.29 -14.45 16.22
CA ASN A 66 7.05 -15.23 16.23
C ASN A 66 6.11 -14.58 17.24
N HIS A 67 5.13 -13.83 16.74
CA HIS A 67 4.22 -13.04 17.55
C HIS A 67 2.91 -12.81 16.81
N ALA A 68 1.79 -12.75 17.54
CA ALA A 68 0.47 -12.56 16.94
C ALA A 68 0.38 -11.31 16.07
N ASN A 69 1.04 -10.22 16.48
CA ASN A 69 1.06 -8.93 15.78
C ASN A 69 2.24 -8.75 14.80
N ILE A 70 2.89 -9.83 14.38
CA ILE A 70 3.95 -9.81 13.35
C ILE A 70 3.60 -10.83 12.27
N VAL A 71 3.76 -10.47 11.00
CA VAL A 71 3.61 -11.38 9.87
C VAL A 71 4.70 -12.45 9.95
N GLN A 72 4.29 -13.72 10.05
CA GLN A 72 5.24 -14.83 10.15
C GLN A 72 5.92 -15.10 8.81
N VAL A 73 7.25 -15.12 8.79
CA VAL A 73 8.03 -15.65 7.66
C VAL A 73 8.16 -17.17 7.83
N PHE A 74 7.84 -17.91 6.77
CA PHE A 74 7.89 -19.37 6.75
C PHE A 74 9.13 -19.90 6.07
N ASP A 75 9.54 -19.31 4.94
CA ASP A 75 10.60 -19.84 4.09
C ASP A 75 11.24 -18.74 3.23
N VAL A 76 12.47 -18.98 2.77
CA VAL A 76 13.19 -18.12 1.84
C VAL A 76 13.77 -18.99 0.74
N GLY A 77 13.50 -18.65 -0.51
CA GLY A 77 13.91 -19.46 -1.65
C GLY A 77 14.49 -18.64 -2.80
N ARG A 78 15.02 -19.38 -3.76
CA ARG A 78 15.54 -18.85 -5.03
C ARG A 78 15.02 -19.69 -6.17
N ALA A 79 14.43 -19.05 -7.16
CA ALA A 79 13.91 -19.72 -8.36
C ALA A 79 14.03 -18.80 -9.56
N GLU A 80 14.29 -19.35 -10.75
CA GLU A 80 14.39 -18.58 -12.01
C GLU A 80 15.33 -17.34 -11.92
N GLY A 81 16.39 -17.42 -11.11
CA GLY A 81 17.34 -16.32 -10.92
C GLY A 81 16.85 -15.17 -10.02
N THR A 82 15.72 -15.33 -9.35
CA THR A 82 15.13 -14.35 -8.41
C THR A 82 14.97 -14.95 -7.02
N TYR A 83 15.05 -14.09 -5.99
CA TYR A 83 14.85 -14.44 -4.58
C TYR A 83 13.42 -14.14 -4.16
N PHE A 84 12.87 -14.99 -3.31
CA PHE A 84 11.54 -14.82 -2.76
C PHE A 84 11.48 -15.21 -1.28
N ILE A 85 10.54 -14.59 -0.56
CA ILE A 85 10.21 -14.87 0.84
C ILE A 85 8.77 -15.36 0.86
N VAL A 86 8.55 -16.49 1.51
CA VAL A 86 7.22 -17.04 1.76
C VAL A 86 6.81 -16.67 3.17
N MET A 87 5.65 -16.03 3.29
CA MET A 87 5.17 -15.49 4.55
C MET A 87 3.66 -15.68 4.71
N GLU A 88 3.17 -15.43 5.91
CA GLU A 88 1.76 -15.41 6.24
C GLU A 88 0.98 -14.50 5.27
N PHE A 89 -0.10 -15.04 4.70
CA PHE A 89 -1.05 -14.23 3.96
C PHE A 89 -2.08 -13.65 4.93
N VAL A 90 -2.00 -12.34 5.17
CA VAL A 90 -3.02 -11.61 5.94
C VAL A 90 -4.16 -11.24 5.00
N ASP A 91 -5.29 -11.95 5.10
CA ASP A 91 -6.49 -11.63 4.32
C ASP A 91 -7.17 -10.37 4.89
N GLY A 92 -6.84 -9.22 4.32
CA GLY A 92 -7.36 -7.93 4.77
C GLY A 92 -6.74 -6.74 4.02
N TYR A 93 -6.49 -5.67 4.75
CA TYR A 93 -6.06 -4.39 4.19
C TYR A 93 -4.86 -3.84 4.95
N ASN A 94 -3.96 -3.14 4.26
CA ASN A 94 -3.01 -2.27 4.96
C ASN A 94 -3.68 -0.96 5.36
N LEU A 95 -3.15 -0.31 6.38
CA LEU A 95 -3.72 0.92 6.93
C LEU A 95 -3.72 2.07 5.92
N ARG A 96 -2.82 2.06 4.92
CA ARG A 96 -2.88 2.99 3.77
C ARG A 96 -4.19 2.85 2.98
N LYS A 97 -4.59 1.61 2.63
CA LYS A 97 -5.86 1.35 1.95
C LYS A 97 -7.05 1.75 2.84
N VAL A 98 -6.96 1.55 4.15
CA VAL A 98 -7.99 1.99 5.09
C VAL A 98 -8.11 3.52 5.10
N PHE A 99 -7.00 4.26 5.18
CA PHE A 99 -7.01 5.72 5.09
C PHE A 99 -7.63 6.23 3.78
N GLN A 100 -7.23 5.67 2.64
CA GLN A 100 -7.81 6.03 1.35
C GLN A 100 -9.33 5.82 1.38
N ARG A 101 -9.77 4.68 1.92
CA ARG A 101 -11.18 4.34 2.00
C ARG A 101 -11.97 5.29 2.90
N LEU A 102 -11.39 5.71 4.02
CA LEU A 102 -12.00 6.70 4.92
C LEU A 102 -12.15 8.06 4.24
N ALA A 103 -11.13 8.49 3.48
CA ALA A 103 -11.22 9.71 2.67
C ALA A 103 -12.33 9.61 1.61
N ASP A 104 -12.40 8.50 0.86
CA ASP A 104 -13.40 8.28 -0.19
C ASP A 104 -14.84 8.24 0.35
N THR A 105 -15.02 7.86 1.62
CA THR A 105 -16.33 7.75 2.28
C THR A 105 -16.67 8.94 3.16
N GLY A 106 -15.75 9.89 3.37
CA GLY A 106 -15.91 10.96 4.35
C GLY A 106 -16.08 10.46 5.79
N THR A 107 -15.67 9.22 6.08
CA THR A 107 -15.79 8.60 7.40
C THR A 107 -14.51 8.81 8.20
N ARG A 108 -14.62 9.09 9.50
CA ARG A 108 -13.46 9.16 10.40
C ARG A 108 -13.13 7.78 10.98
N PHE A 109 -11.85 7.55 11.27
CA PHE A 109 -11.43 6.38 12.04
C PHE A 109 -11.87 6.56 13.50
N PRO A 110 -12.71 5.69 14.08
CA PRO A 110 -13.16 5.85 15.47
C PRO A 110 -11.99 5.82 16.46
N VAL A 111 -11.98 6.76 17.41
CA VAL A 111 -10.86 6.95 18.36
C VAL A 111 -10.45 5.64 19.03
N HIS A 112 -11.40 4.92 19.63
CA HIS A 112 -11.11 3.67 20.34
C HIS A 112 -10.50 2.58 19.43
N LEU A 113 -10.92 2.49 18.17
CA LEU A 113 -10.35 1.57 17.19
C LEU A 113 -8.94 2.00 16.78
N ALA A 114 -8.67 3.31 16.66
CA ALA A 114 -7.34 3.81 16.31
C ALA A 114 -6.33 3.48 17.42
N LEU A 115 -6.74 3.68 18.68
CA LEU A 115 -5.94 3.31 19.86
C LEU A 115 -5.69 1.81 19.91
N PHE A 116 -6.72 0.98 19.72
CA PHE A 116 -6.57 -0.47 19.65
C PHE A 116 -5.58 -0.87 18.54
N THR A 117 -5.74 -0.32 17.34
CA THR A 117 -4.91 -0.66 16.19
C THR A 117 -3.43 -0.39 16.45
N VAL A 118 -3.11 0.79 16.99
CA VAL A 118 -1.72 1.17 17.28
C VAL A 118 -1.18 0.42 18.49
N ALA A 119 -2.00 0.17 19.53
CA ALA A 119 -1.60 -0.65 20.67
C ALA A 119 -1.20 -2.08 20.25
N GLU A 120 -1.98 -2.71 19.37
CA GLU A 120 -1.65 -4.03 18.81
C GLU A 120 -0.35 -4.01 18.00
N ALA A 121 -0.13 -2.99 17.17
CA ALA A 121 1.14 -2.82 16.46
C ALA A 121 2.33 -2.65 17.43
N LEU A 122 2.15 -1.85 18.50
CA LEU A 122 3.17 -1.64 19.53
C LEU A 122 3.53 -2.93 20.29
N LYS A 123 2.59 -3.88 20.48
CA LYS A 123 2.91 -5.20 21.03
C LYS A 123 3.87 -5.98 20.12
N GLY A 124 3.67 -5.91 18.81
CA GLY A 124 4.60 -6.47 17.82
C GLY A 124 5.99 -5.81 17.88
N LEU A 125 6.04 -4.47 17.97
CA LEU A 125 7.30 -3.75 18.13
C LEU A 125 8.02 -4.12 19.43
N ALA A 126 7.31 -4.17 20.55
CA ALA A 126 7.87 -4.56 21.84
C ALA A 126 8.50 -5.96 21.78
N HIS A 127 7.80 -6.92 21.18
CA HIS A 127 8.34 -8.28 20.99
C HIS A 127 9.64 -8.29 20.19
N ALA A 128 9.72 -7.52 19.11
CA ALA A 128 10.94 -7.43 18.30
C ALA A 128 12.08 -6.73 19.06
N HIS A 129 11.81 -5.59 19.70
CA HIS A 129 12.79 -4.79 20.43
C HIS A 129 13.41 -5.54 21.62
N GLU A 130 12.62 -6.38 22.29
CA GLU A 130 13.03 -7.15 23.45
C GLU A 130 13.62 -8.53 23.11
N ARG A 131 13.71 -8.88 21.81
CA ARG A 131 14.18 -10.20 21.37
C ARG A 131 15.65 -10.42 21.75
N ARG A 132 15.92 -11.59 22.33
CA ARG A 132 17.26 -12.01 22.77
C ARG A 132 17.78 -13.24 22.03
N ASP A 133 19.09 -13.34 21.86
CA ASP A 133 19.74 -14.57 21.39
C ASP A 133 19.70 -15.68 22.45
N ALA A 134 20.26 -16.86 22.12
CA ALA A 134 20.34 -17.99 23.04
C ALA A 134 21.23 -17.71 24.26
N GLN A 135 22.10 -16.70 24.18
CA GLN A 135 23.03 -16.26 25.22
C GLN A 135 22.41 -15.17 26.11
N GLY A 136 21.18 -14.72 25.80
CA GLY A 136 20.46 -13.71 26.55
C GLY A 136 20.78 -12.27 26.14
N ASN A 137 21.59 -12.02 25.11
CA ASN A 137 21.89 -10.68 24.62
C ASN A 137 20.75 -10.15 23.76
N LEU A 138 20.47 -8.85 23.84
CA LEU A 138 19.49 -8.22 22.96
C LEU A 138 19.98 -8.26 21.51
N LEU A 139 19.13 -8.71 20.59
CA LEU A 139 19.41 -8.71 19.16
C LEU A 139 19.40 -7.30 18.55
N GLY A 140 18.85 -6.31 19.27
CA GLY A 140 18.80 -4.92 18.81
C GLY A 140 17.96 -4.73 17.54
N ILE A 141 16.90 -5.54 17.38
CA ILE A 141 16.00 -5.46 16.24
C ILE A 141 15.18 -4.17 16.36
N VAL A 142 15.21 -3.36 15.30
CA VAL A 142 14.41 -2.14 15.17
C VAL A 142 13.73 -2.21 13.80
N HIS A 143 12.44 -1.92 13.73
CA HIS A 143 11.66 -2.04 12.50
C HIS A 143 12.08 -0.98 11.47
N ARG A 144 12.19 0.28 11.92
CA ARG A 144 12.62 1.48 11.19
C ARG A 144 11.76 1.91 9.99
N ASP A 145 10.63 1.26 9.78
CA ASP A 145 9.69 1.57 8.70
C ASP A 145 8.24 1.34 9.16
N VAL A 146 7.94 1.82 10.37
CA VAL A 146 6.57 1.77 10.88
C VAL A 146 5.76 2.83 10.13
N SER A 147 4.93 2.38 9.20
CA SER A 147 4.11 3.23 8.35
C SER A 147 2.80 2.50 7.97
N PRO A 148 1.76 3.22 7.51
CA PRO A 148 0.47 2.61 7.16
C PRO A 148 0.52 1.51 6.10
N PRO A 149 1.42 1.52 5.10
CA PRO A 149 1.62 0.35 4.23
C PRO A 149 2.05 -0.93 4.96
N ASN A 150 2.77 -0.78 6.08
CA ASN A 150 3.38 -1.88 6.83
C ASN A 150 2.59 -2.33 8.07
N ILE A 151 1.44 -1.70 8.32
CA ILE A 151 0.46 -2.13 9.33
C ILE A 151 -0.72 -2.76 8.59
N LEU A 152 -0.83 -4.09 8.70
CA LEU A 152 -1.89 -4.89 8.11
C LEU A 152 -3.00 -5.12 9.13
N ILE A 153 -4.25 -5.10 8.67
CA ILE A 153 -5.43 -5.46 9.46
C ILE A 153 -6.18 -6.56 8.71
N SER A 154 -6.31 -7.74 9.31
CA SER A 154 -7.08 -8.84 8.74
C SER A 154 -8.58 -8.52 8.74
N LYS A 155 -9.37 -9.21 7.93
CA LYS A 155 -10.84 -9.11 7.96
C LYS A 155 -11.44 -9.57 9.29
N ALA A 156 -10.69 -10.32 10.10
CA ALA A 156 -11.04 -10.68 11.46
C ALA A 156 -10.60 -9.63 12.50
N GLY A 157 -9.99 -8.52 12.06
CA GLY A 157 -9.58 -7.40 12.89
C GLY A 157 -8.27 -7.61 13.64
N GLU A 158 -7.46 -8.59 13.24
CA GLU A 158 -6.12 -8.80 13.78
C GLU A 158 -5.15 -7.81 13.14
N VAL A 159 -4.31 -7.17 13.95
CA VAL A 159 -3.33 -6.20 13.47
C VAL A 159 -1.94 -6.82 13.45
N LYS A 160 -1.26 -6.72 12.32
CA LYS A 160 0.06 -7.33 12.09
C LYS A 160 1.02 -6.36 11.41
N LEU A 161 2.25 -6.33 11.91
CA LEU A 161 3.37 -5.63 11.28
C LEU A 161 4.04 -6.52 10.23
N THR A 162 4.43 -5.93 9.11
CA THR A 162 5.23 -6.57 8.06
C THR A 162 6.48 -5.74 7.76
N ASP A 163 7.42 -6.32 7.02
CA ASP A 163 8.57 -5.60 6.46
C ASP A 163 9.57 -5.08 7.52
N PHE A 164 9.89 -5.94 8.50
CA PHE A 164 10.90 -5.64 9.52
C PHE A 164 12.31 -5.51 8.92
N GLY A 165 12.93 -4.35 9.07
CA GLY A 165 14.39 -4.22 8.95
C GLY A 165 14.94 -3.78 7.60
N LEU A 166 14.13 -3.19 6.71
CA LEU A 166 14.64 -2.59 5.47
C LEU A 166 15.59 -1.40 5.73
N ALA A 167 15.42 -0.63 6.82
CA ALA A 167 16.00 0.71 6.87
C ALA A 167 17.50 0.83 7.18
N LYS A 168 18.20 -0.20 7.69
CA LYS A 168 19.65 -0.05 7.97
C LYS A 168 20.47 0.10 6.68
N ALA A 169 20.02 -0.54 5.60
CA ALA A 169 20.62 -0.39 4.29
C ALA A 169 19.91 0.68 3.45
N VAL A 170 18.59 0.85 3.60
CA VAL A 170 17.81 1.82 2.83
C VAL A 170 18.17 3.26 3.16
N THR A 171 18.42 3.68 4.42
CA THR A 171 18.82 5.08 4.69
C THR A 171 20.17 5.47 4.06
N GLN A 172 21.10 4.52 3.90
CA GLN A 172 22.34 4.74 3.14
C GLN A 172 22.15 4.69 1.61
N VAL A 173 21.06 4.10 1.10
CA VAL A 173 20.75 4.04 -0.34
C VAL A 173 19.86 5.21 -0.76
N GLU A 174 18.87 5.57 0.05
CA GLU A 174 17.85 6.60 -0.20
C GLU A 174 18.46 7.98 -0.38
N ILE A 175 19.57 8.26 0.30
CA ILE A 175 20.32 9.51 0.12
C ILE A 175 21.09 9.53 -1.21
N THR A 176 21.44 8.35 -1.77
CA THR A 176 22.34 8.23 -2.92
C THR A 176 21.66 7.89 -4.26
N ASP A 177 20.43 7.36 -4.25
CA ASP A 177 19.75 6.89 -5.46
C ASP A 177 18.30 7.45 -5.50
N PRO A 178 18.11 8.71 -5.92
CA PRO A 178 16.81 9.37 -5.94
C PRO A 178 15.87 8.68 -6.93
N GLY A 179 14.77 8.09 -6.44
CA GLY A 179 13.70 7.57 -7.30
C GLY A 179 13.00 6.29 -6.82
N ILE A 180 13.52 5.59 -5.80
CA ILE A 180 13.03 4.25 -5.43
C ILE A 180 11.94 4.28 -4.34
N VAL A 181 11.86 5.32 -3.50
CA VAL A 181 10.91 5.37 -2.37
C VAL A 181 10.28 6.76 -2.21
N LYS A 182 9.19 7.01 -2.94
CA LYS A 182 8.35 8.20 -2.73
C LYS A 182 7.44 7.99 -1.51
N GLY A 183 7.51 8.88 -0.51
CA GLY A 183 6.47 9.05 0.52
C GLY A 183 6.69 8.41 1.90
N LYS A 184 7.83 7.75 2.17
CA LYS A 184 8.15 7.18 3.50
C LYS A 184 8.81 8.18 4.47
N PHE A 185 9.39 9.25 3.94
CA PHE A 185 10.11 10.26 4.75
C PHE A 185 9.27 10.87 5.89
N ALA A 186 7.96 10.99 5.69
CA ALA A 186 7.04 11.54 6.68
C ALA A 186 6.94 10.73 7.99
N TYR A 187 7.42 9.48 8.00
CA TYR A 187 7.38 8.61 9.19
C TYR A 187 8.74 8.43 9.86
N LEU A 188 9.80 9.02 9.29
CA LEU A 188 11.12 8.97 9.92
C LEU A 188 11.10 9.73 11.24
N SER A 189 11.91 9.29 12.20
CA SER A 189 12.16 10.06 13.41
C SER A 189 13.15 11.21 13.13
N PRO A 190 13.13 12.31 13.91
CA PRO A 190 14.03 13.44 13.74
C PRO A 190 15.52 13.05 13.72
N GLU A 191 15.93 12.15 14.61
CA GLU A 191 17.30 11.64 14.70
C GLU A 191 17.72 10.83 13.46
N ALA A 192 16.77 10.15 12.80
CA ALA A 192 17.03 9.41 11.56
C ALA A 192 17.24 10.36 10.38
N VAL A 193 16.43 11.43 10.29
CA VAL A 193 16.60 12.50 9.29
C VAL A 193 17.92 13.24 9.47
N GLU A 194 18.36 13.42 10.71
CA GLU A 194 19.64 14.05 11.05
C GLU A 194 20.85 13.11 10.90
N GLY A 195 20.64 11.85 10.49
CA GLY A 195 21.72 10.86 10.34
C GLY A 195 22.39 10.43 11.64
N LYS A 196 21.74 10.66 12.79
CA LYS A 196 22.24 10.25 14.11
C LYS A 196 22.01 8.76 14.34
N SER A 197 22.64 8.21 15.38
CA SER A 197 22.36 6.85 15.82
C SER A 197 20.89 6.72 16.25
N VAL A 198 20.23 5.68 15.73
CA VAL A 198 18.83 5.36 16.04
C VAL A 198 18.75 4.13 16.93
N ASP A 199 17.90 4.19 17.95
CA ASP A 199 17.49 3.05 18.78
C ASP A 199 16.02 2.70 18.51
N HIS A 200 15.45 1.79 19.30
CA HIS A 200 14.06 1.34 19.16
C HIS A 200 13.01 2.45 19.34
N ARG A 201 13.38 3.59 19.93
CA ARG A 201 12.45 4.72 20.12
C ARG A 201 12.16 5.47 18.82
N THR A 202 12.89 5.18 17.74
CA THR A 202 12.52 5.62 16.38
C THR A 202 11.16 5.04 15.98
N ASP A 203 10.91 3.76 16.26
CA ASP A 203 9.65 3.08 15.92
C ASP A 203 8.48 3.63 16.76
N ILE A 204 8.74 4.04 18.01
CA ILE A 204 7.76 4.69 18.88
C ILE A 204 7.31 6.02 18.28
N PHE A 205 8.26 6.82 17.77
CA PHE A 205 7.93 8.07 17.09
C PHE A 205 7.08 7.80 15.85
N SER A 206 7.50 6.87 14.99
CA SER A 206 6.76 6.50 13.77
C SER A 206 5.35 5.97 14.08
N ALA A 207 5.19 5.14 15.11
CA ALA A 207 3.87 4.69 15.59
C ALA A 207 3.02 5.86 16.12
N GLY A 208 3.65 6.83 16.79
CA GLY A 208 3.03 8.09 17.20
C GLY A 208 2.53 8.92 16.02
N VAL A 209 3.31 8.99 14.93
CA VAL A 209 2.89 9.66 13.68
C VAL A 209 1.64 8.97 13.12
N VAL A 210 1.67 7.63 12.99
CA VAL A 210 0.51 6.87 12.50
C VAL A 210 -0.73 7.12 13.36
N LEU A 211 -0.60 7.08 14.69
CA LEU A 211 -1.72 7.32 15.60
C LEU A 211 -2.27 8.74 15.46
N TRP A 212 -1.39 9.75 15.41
CA TRP A 212 -1.81 11.12 15.20
C TRP A 212 -2.58 11.27 13.88
N GLU A 213 -2.10 10.68 12.80
CA GLU A 213 -2.77 10.75 11.49
C GLU A 213 -4.15 10.06 11.50
N LEU A 214 -4.27 8.93 12.22
CA LEU A 214 -5.56 8.24 12.39
C LEU A 214 -6.57 9.11 13.12
N LEU A 215 -6.14 9.77 14.19
CA LEU A 215 -7.00 10.61 15.02
C LEU A 215 -7.34 11.94 14.35
N ALA A 216 -6.40 12.55 13.62
CA ALA A 216 -6.59 13.81 12.91
C ALA A 216 -7.25 13.64 11.54
N ASN A 217 -7.29 12.41 11.00
CA ASN A 217 -7.72 12.09 9.63
C ASN A 217 -6.98 12.90 8.55
N ARG A 218 -5.67 13.14 8.75
CA ARG A 218 -4.82 13.89 7.82
C ARG A 218 -3.34 13.56 8.04
N ARG A 219 -2.49 13.94 7.08
CA ARG A 219 -1.03 13.79 7.18
C ARG A 219 -0.45 14.73 8.24
N LEU A 220 0.46 14.23 9.09
CA LEU A 220 1.14 15.05 10.10
C LEU A 220 2.25 15.88 9.45
N PHE A 221 3.18 15.19 8.78
CA PHE A 221 4.30 15.81 8.09
C PHE A 221 4.09 15.67 6.58
N LEU A 222 3.77 16.79 5.92
CA LEU A 222 3.59 16.86 4.48
C LEU A 222 4.05 18.23 3.97
N GLY A 223 5.22 18.27 3.33
CA GLY A 223 5.72 19.45 2.61
C GLY A 223 5.35 19.42 1.13
N LYS A 224 5.65 20.49 0.39
CA LYS A 224 5.40 20.54 -1.07
C LYS A 224 6.30 19.59 -1.86
N ASN A 225 7.43 19.21 -1.26
CA ASN A 225 8.40 18.26 -1.80
C ASN A 225 9.03 17.44 -0.66
N GLU A 226 9.92 16.52 -1.02
CA GLU A 226 10.58 15.61 -0.09
C GLU A 226 11.48 16.35 0.90
N TYR A 227 12.21 17.37 0.44
CA TYR A 227 13.08 18.19 1.28
C TYR A 227 12.29 18.94 2.36
N GLU A 228 11.19 19.59 1.98
CA GLU A 228 10.29 20.26 2.92
C GLU A 228 9.66 19.28 3.92
N THR A 229 9.29 18.08 3.46
CA THR A 229 8.76 17.03 4.35
C THR A 229 9.81 16.60 5.39
N LEU A 230 11.06 16.40 4.97
CA LEU A 230 12.17 16.10 5.87
C LEU A 230 12.45 17.25 6.85
N ASP A 231 12.33 18.50 6.42
CA ASP A 231 12.47 19.67 7.31
C ASP A 231 11.38 19.70 8.40
N LEU A 232 10.13 19.42 8.04
CA LEU A 232 9.02 19.30 8.99
C LEU A 232 9.27 18.19 10.03
N VAL A 233 9.71 17.01 9.57
CA VAL A 233 10.08 15.89 10.46
C VAL A 233 11.24 16.29 11.38
N ARG A 234 12.27 16.97 10.85
CA ARG A 234 13.43 17.43 11.63
C ARG A 234 13.04 18.44 12.72
N LYS A 235 12.09 19.31 12.44
CA LYS A 235 11.53 20.25 13.41
C LYS A 235 10.70 19.53 14.48
N ALA A 236 9.92 18.52 14.08
CA ALA A 236 9.01 17.77 14.95
C ALA A 236 8.08 18.66 15.77
N GLU A 237 7.63 19.76 15.16
CA GLU A 237 6.60 20.63 15.70
C GLU A 237 5.24 20.01 15.43
N VAL A 238 4.66 19.38 16.46
CA VAL A 238 3.39 18.65 16.34
C VAL A 238 2.26 19.49 16.90
N PRO A 239 1.24 19.82 16.08
CA PRO A 239 0.07 20.54 16.57
C PRO A 239 -0.83 19.61 17.40
N SER A 240 -1.49 20.19 18.41
CA SER A 240 -2.45 19.48 19.27
C SER A 240 -3.55 18.81 18.44
N LEU A 241 -3.88 17.56 18.77
CA LEU A 241 -5.01 16.85 18.17
C LEU A 241 -6.36 17.50 18.49
N THR A 242 -6.47 18.21 19.61
CA THR A 242 -7.73 18.89 20.03
C THR A 242 -8.19 19.93 19.00
N LEU A 243 -7.28 20.43 18.15
CA LEU A 243 -7.59 21.36 17.07
C LEU A 243 -8.24 20.69 15.85
N PHE A 244 -8.09 19.37 15.69
CA PHE A 244 -8.52 18.64 14.49
C PHE A 244 -9.60 17.58 14.76
N ASN A 245 -9.70 17.13 16.01
CA ASN A 245 -10.66 16.13 16.42
C ASN A 245 -11.23 16.46 17.83
N PRO A 246 -12.48 16.95 17.90
CA PRO A 246 -13.15 17.23 19.18
C PRO A 246 -13.34 16.00 20.07
N ASP A 247 -13.33 14.79 19.49
CA ASP A 247 -13.45 13.53 20.22
C ASP A 247 -12.13 13.11 20.89
N VAL A 248 -11.05 13.87 20.68
CA VAL A 248 -9.75 13.65 21.33
C VAL A 248 -9.59 14.63 22.49
N PRO A 249 -9.75 14.18 23.75
CA PRO A 249 -9.50 15.01 24.91
C PRO A 249 -8.00 15.24 25.14
N GLU A 250 -7.67 16.26 25.95
CA GLU A 250 -6.28 16.67 26.19
C GLU A 250 -5.39 15.58 26.80
N ASP A 251 -5.95 14.69 27.63
CA ASP A 251 -5.19 13.59 28.22
C ASP A 251 -4.77 12.55 27.18
N LEU A 252 -5.63 12.28 26.20
CA LEU A 252 -5.26 11.45 25.05
C LEU A 252 -4.24 12.16 24.15
N ASP A 253 -4.43 13.45 23.88
CA ASP A 253 -3.46 14.23 23.10
C ASP A 253 -2.06 14.21 23.76
N ARG A 254 -1.98 14.33 25.09
CA ARG A 254 -0.71 14.19 25.83
C ARG A 254 -0.04 12.83 25.65
N ILE A 255 -0.79 11.73 25.58
CA ILE A 255 -0.26 10.39 25.31
C ILE A 255 0.41 10.36 23.92
N VAL A 256 -0.26 10.89 22.90
CA VAL A 256 0.27 10.95 21.53
C VAL A 256 1.48 11.90 21.42
N ALA A 257 1.37 13.09 22.01
CA ALA A 257 2.42 14.10 22.04
C ALA A 257 3.70 13.63 22.75
N LYS A 258 3.59 12.72 23.73
CA LYS A 258 4.75 12.09 24.36
C LYS A 258 5.51 11.19 23.39
N ALA A 259 4.83 10.40 22.57
CA ALA A 259 5.47 9.56 21.55
C ALA A 259 6.19 10.41 20.47
N LEU A 260 5.66 11.60 20.20
CA LEU A 260 6.13 12.52 19.16
C LEU A 260 7.17 13.55 19.64
N GLN A 261 7.73 13.39 20.84
CA GLN A 261 8.79 14.28 21.30
C GLN A 261 10.03 14.22 20.39
N LYS A 262 10.60 15.39 20.05
CA LYS A 262 11.81 15.48 19.22
C LYS A 262 12.97 14.68 19.80
N GLU A 263 13.26 14.87 21.10
CA GLU A 263 14.32 14.15 21.79
C GLU A 263 13.89 12.72 22.14
N PRO A 264 14.60 11.66 21.70
CA PRO A 264 14.22 10.27 21.96
C PRO A 264 14.02 9.96 23.45
N ARG A 265 14.87 10.52 24.32
CA ARG A 265 14.79 10.33 25.78
C ARG A 265 13.53 10.89 26.43
N LYS A 266 12.80 11.79 25.77
CA LYS A 266 11.53 12.36 26.26
C LYS A 266 10.31 11.53 25.82
N ARG A 267 10.51 10.55 24.94
CA ARG A 267 9.46 9.61 24.49
C ARG A 267 9.19 8.53 25.53
N TYR A 268 8.29 7.61 25.21
CA TYR A 268 8.15 6.37 25.95
C TYR A 268 9.47 5.59 25.95
N ASN A 269 9.78 4.92 27.05
CA ASN A 269 11.04 4.21 27.19
C ASN A 269 11.04 2.93 26.34
N SER A 270 9.89 2.26 26.23
CA SER A 270 9.66 1.09 25.38
C SER A 270 8.35 1.19 24.59
N ALA A 271 8.22 0.39 23.52
CA ALA A 271 6.95 0.25 22.79
C ALA A 271 5.85 -0.34 23.69
N ARG A 272 6.23 -1.21 24.63
CA ARG A 272 5.34 -1.77 25.66
C ARG A 272 4.73 -0.65 26.51
N ASP A 273 5.53 0.30 27.00
CA ASP A 273 5.03 1.40 27.84
C ASP A 273 3.99 2.26 27.11
N MET A 274 4.18 2.48 25.80
CA MET A 274 3.21 3.22 24.99
C MET A 274 1.92 2.39 24.77
N SER A 275 2.05 1.09 24.47
CA SER A 275 0.92 0.18 24.35
C SER A 275 0.09 0.15 25.64
N ASP A 276 0.76 0.07 26.79
CA ASP A 276 0.13 0.05 28.11
C ASP A 276 -0.58 1.37 28.40
N ALA A 277 0.01 2.51 28.03
CA ALA A 277 -0.63 3.82 28.17
C ALA A 277 -1.92 3.94 27.33
N LEU A 278 -1.92 3.47 26.08
CA LEU A 278 -3.11 3.44 25.22
C LEU A 278 -4.18 2.51 25.77
N THR A 279 -3.77 1.32 26.23
CA THR A 279 -4.69 0.31 26.79
C THR A 279 -5.29 0.77 28.12
N ALA A 280 -4.48 1.39 28.99
CA ALA A 280 -4.93 1.98 30.24
C ALA A 280 -5.94 3.10 30.00
N TYR A 281 -5.70 3.96 29.00
CA TYR A 281 -6.66 5.01 28.61
C TYR A 281 -8.01 4.41 28.19
N LEU A 282 -8.00 3.38 27.31
CA LEU A 282 -9.22 2.68 26.90
C LEU A 282 -9.98 2.10 28.11
N PHE A 283 -9.27 1.44 29.02
CA PHE A 283 -9.84 0.84 30.22
C PHE A 283 -10.44 1.88 31.17
N GLN A 284 -9.71 2.97 31.47
CA GLN A 284 -10.17 4.04 32.37
C GLN A 284 -11.43 4.74 31.86
N ARG A 285 -11.60 4.84 30.53
CA ARG A 285 -12.78 5.42 29.89
C ARG A 285 -13.93 4.42 29.69
N GLY A 286 -13.77 3.16 30.09
CA GLY A 286 -14.76 2.11 29.85
C GLY A 286 -14.96 1.80 28.36
N LEU A 287 -13.99 2.14 27.50
CA LEU A 287 -14.05 1.94 26.06
C LEU A 287 -13.62 0.51 25.73
N LYS A 288 -14.55 -0.44 25.84
CA LYS A 288 -14.33 -1.81 25.40
C LYS A 288 -14.09 -1.82 23.88
N VAL A 289 -12.98 -2.42 23.47
CA VAL A 289 -12.63 -2.61 22.06
C VAL A 289 -11.89 -3.93 21.88
N THR A 290 -12.22 -4.63 20.80
CA THR A 290 -11.66 -5.92 20.42
C THR A 290 -11.41 -5.99 18.91
N SER A 291 -10.75 -7.05 18.45
CA SER A 291 -10.61 -7.32 17.01
C SER A 291 -11.95 -7.45 16.29
N TYR A 292 -13.00 -7.97 16.95
CA TYR A 292 -14.34 -8.06 16.35
C TYR A 292 -14.94 -6.69 16.03
N ASP A 293 -14.69 -5.68 16.86
CA ASP A 293 -15.17 -4.31 16.64
C ASP A 293 -14.45 -3.70 15.44
N LEU A 294 -13.12 -3.90 15.36
CA LEU A 294 -12.33 -3.46 14.21
C LEU A 294 -12.76 -4.17 12.92
N ALA A 295 -13.03 -5.47 12.97
CA ALA A 295 -13.56 -6.26 11.84
C ALA A 295 -14.94 -5.76 11.39
N GLY A 296 -15.84 -5.46 12.34
CA GLY A 296 -17.15 -4.88 12.07
C GLY A 296 -17.05 -3.55 11.34
N PHE A 297 -16.19 -2.65 11.83
CA PHE A 297 -15.92 -1.36 11.20
C PHE A 297 -15.34 -1.50 9.78
N LEU A 298 -14.36 -2.39 9.59
CA LEU A 298 -13.78 -2.64 8.27
C LEU A 298 -14.82 -3.15 7.27
N ARG A 299 -15.68 -4.09 7.68
CA ARG A 299 -16.78 -4.56 6.84
C ARG A 299 -17.70 -3.41 6.45
N GLN A 300 -18.09 -2.57 7.41
CA GLN A 300 -18.95 -1.41 7.13
C GLN A 300 -18.35 -0.48 6.06
N ILE A 301 -17.07 -0.09 6.21
CA ILE A 301 -16.46 0.87 5.27
C ILE A 301 -16.18 0.24 3.90
N PHE A 302 -15.82 -1.05 3.81
CA PHE A 302 -15.48 -1.70 2.54
C PHE A 302 -16.67 -2.35 1.82
N GLU A 303 -17.70 -2.84 2.52
CA GLU A 303 -18.91 -3.39 1.89
C GLU A 303 -19.84 -2.28 1.38
N ALA A 304 -19.97 -1.17 2.10
CA ALA A 304 -20.67 0.02 1.60
C ALA A 304 -20.03 0.57 0.29
N ALA A 305 -18.73 0.30 0.07
CA ALA A 305 -18.03 0.61 -1.18
C ALA A 305 -18.57 -0.21 -2.32
N LYS A 306 -18.61 -1.53 -2.10
CA LYS A 306 -18.90 -2.50 -3.12
C LYS A 306 -20.31 -2.30 -3.67
N VAL A 307 -21.28 -2.00 -2.79
CA VAL A 307 -22.64 -1.63 -3.18
C VAL A 307 -22.67 -0.33 -3.99
N LYS A 308 -21.91 0.69 -3.60
CA LYS A 308 -21.86 1.98 -4.32
C LYS A 308 -21.14 1.89 -5.66
N GLU A 309 -20.09 1.08 -5.77
CA GLU A 309 -19.30 0.87 -6.99
C GLU A 309 -20.05 -0.04 -7.98
N GLU A 310 -20.73 -1.09 -7.49
CA GLU A 310 -21.65 -1.91 -8.29
C GLU A 310 -22.88 -1.12 -8.73
N GLY A 311 -23.41 -0.25 -7.87
CA GLY A 311 -24.50 0.69 -8.18
C GLY A 311 -24.11 1.69 -9.26
N ALA A 312 -22.99 2.41 -9.08
CA ALA A 312 -22.48 3.35 -10.09
C ALA A 312 -22.11 2.67 -11.41
N THR A 313 -21.56 1.44 -11.37
CA THR A 313 -21.29 0.65 -12.57
C THR A 313 -22.59 0.23 -13.26
N ARG A 314 -23.61 -0.19 -12.51
CA ARG A 314 -24.95 -0.49 -13.04
C ARG A 314 -25.63 0.73 -13.62
N GLU A 315 -25.55 1.89 -12.97
CA GLU A 315 -26.09 3.17 -13.46
C GLU A 315 -25.38 3.60 -14.75
N ARG A 316 -24.06 3.44 -14.82
CA ARG A 316 -23.28 3.76 -16.01
C ARG A 316 -23.57 2.81 -17.18
N ILE A 317 -23.75 1.51 -16.90
CA ILE A 317 -24.23 0.53 -17.87
C ILE A 317 -25.66 0.85 -18.29
N ALA A 318 -26.54 1.24 -17.36
CA ALA A 318 -27.91 1.62 -17.66
C ALA A 318 -27.98 2.90 -18.51
N MET A 319 -27.14 3.90 -18.24
CA MET A 319 -27.00 5.10 -19.08
C MET A 319 -26.52 4.74 -20.48
N LEU A 320 -25.53 3.86 -20.63
CA LEU A 320 -25.06 3.41 -21.95
C LEU A 320 -26.14 2.64 -22.71
N ILE A 321 -26.92 1.80 -22.02
CA ILE A 321 -28.08 1.11 -22.62
C ILE A 321 -29.16 2.11 -23.02
N GLN A 322 -29.44 3.12 -22.18
CA GLN A 322 -30.44 4.16 -22.46
C GLN A 322 -30.03 5.03 -23.67
N ASP A 323 -28.74 5.36 -23.78
CA ASP A 323 -28.16 6.13 -24.88
C ASP A 323 -28.18 5.33 -26.18
N GLU A 324 -27.91 4.02 -26.12
CA GLU A 324 -28.04 3.11 -27.27
C GLU A 324 -29.51 2.95 -27.70
N ILE A 325 -30.46 2.87 -26.76
CA ILE A 325 -31.90 2.82 -27.04
C ILE A 325 -32.38 4.14 -27.66
N LEU A 326 -31.89 5.28 -27.17
CA LEU A 326 -32.18 6.61 -27.74
C LEU A 326 -31.60 6.75 -29.15
N SER A 327 -30.36 6.30 -29.36
CA SER A 327 -29.68 6.25 -30.65
C SER A 327 -30.44 5.40 -31.67
N LEU A 328 -30.93 4.22 -31.26
CA LEU A 328 -31.73 3.33 -32.10
C LEU A 328 -33.15 3.85 -32.36
N SER A 329 -33.67 4.74 -31.52
CA SER A 329 -34.97 5.39 -31.70
C SER A 329 -34.96 6.58 -32.66
N MET A 330 -33.78 7.10 -33.04
CA MET A 330 -33.64 8.31 -33.87
C MET A 330 -33.21 8.06 -35.33
N ILE A 331 -33.52 6.89 -35.91
CA ILE A 331 -33.35 6.69 -37.35
C ILE A 331 -34.66 7.02 -38.09
N ARG A 332 -34.80 8.28 -38.55
CA ARG A 332 -35.22 8.61 -39.93
C ARG A 332 -34.78 10.02 -40.38
N TYR A 333 -34.01 9.99 -41.47
CA TYR A 333 -33.95 10.89 -42.63
C TYR A 333 -33.46 12.34 -42.52
N GLY A 334 -32.45 12.62 -43.38
CA GLY A 334 -32.32 13.89 -44.08
C GLY A 334 -31.13 14.73 -43.65
N GLY A 335 -29.95 14.45 -44.21
CA GLY A 335 -28.70 15.13 -43.87
C GLY A 335 -28.69 16.63 -44.16
N GLN A 336 -28.00 17.35 -43.28
CA GLN A 336 -27.01 18.42 -43.50
C GLN A 336 -26.35 18.68 -42.12
N PRO A 337 -25.03 18.89 -42.00
CA PRO A 337 -24.40 19.12 -40.70
C PRO A 337 -24.61 20.56 -40.23
N LEU A 338 -25.02 20.73 -38.96
CA LEU A 338 -25.01 22.02 -38.28
C LEU A 338 -23.61 22.29 -37.67
N PRO A 339 -23.16 23.56 -37.64
CA PRO A 339 -21.81 23.92 -37.21
C PRO A 339 -21.69 23.83 -35.69
N VAL A 340 -20.57 23.27 -35.20
CA VAL A 340 -20.27 23.26 -33.77
C VAL A 340 -19.17 24.27 -33.49
N GLU A 341 -19.58 25.45 -33.03
CA GLU A 341 -18.78 26.30 -32.16
C GLU A 341 -18.69 25.62 -30.78
N GLY A 342 -17.51 25.61 -30.17
CA GLY A 342 -17.36 25.31 -28.73
C GLY A 342 -16.52 24.09 -28.34
N SER A 343 -15.78 23.44 -29.24
CA SER A 343 -14.76 22.47 -28.84
C SER A 343 -13.43 23.16 -28.50
N THR A 344 -13.43 23.97 -27.44
CA THR A 344 -12.22 24.36 -26.71
C THR A 344 -12.51 24.45 -25.21
N PRO A 345 -11.73 23.74 -24.35
CA PRO A 345 -11.83 23.87 -22.90
C PRO A 345 -11.45 25.28 -22.43
N ILE A 346 -12.26 25.83 -21.52
CA ILE A 346 -11.96 27.06 -20.77
C ILE A 346 -10.86 26.74 -19.74
N SER A 347 -9.73 27.45 -19.81
CA SER A 347 -8.66 27.37 -18.82
C SER A 347 -8.87 28.40 -17.70
N VAL A 348 -8.53 28.01 -16.46
CA VAL A 348 -8.74 28.79 -15.22
C VAL A 348 -7.73 29.95 -15.07
N GLU A 349 -7.17 30.44 -16.18
CA GLU A 349 -6.30 31.62 -16.23
C GLU A 349 -7.06 32.88 -16.68
N GLU A 350 -8.35 32.77 -17.02
CA GLU A 350 -9.20 33.92 -17.40
C GLU A 350 -9.90 34.64 -16.23
N VAL A 351 -9.59 34.31 -14.98
CA VAL A 351 -10.07 35.11 -13.84
C VAL A 351 -8.91 35.50 -12.94
N SER A 352 -8.04 36.37 -13.42
CA SER A 352 -7.42 37.45 -12.65
C SER A 352 -6.67 38.42 -13.57
N LEU A 353 -7.28 39.59 -13.75
CA LEU A 353 -6.80 40.71 -14.55
C LEU A 353 -5.47 41.29 -14.04
N GLY A 354 -4.58 41.58 -14.99
CA GLY A 354 -3.97 42.90 -15.08
C GLY A 354 -2.44 42.99 -15.04
N GLY A 355 -1.82 43.17 -16.22
CA GLY A 355 -0.61 43.98 -16.33
C GLY A 355 0.53 43.43 -17.20
N ARG A 356 0.55 43.89 -18.48
CA ARG A 356 1.68 44.23 -19.39
C ARG A 356 3.12 43.99 -18.85
N VAL A 357 4.13 43.49 -19.57
CA VAL A 357 4.73 43.87 -20.89
C VAL A 357 5.63 42.70 -21.40
N SER A 358 5.91 42.67 -22.70
CA SER A 358 6.70 41.71 -23.53
C SER A 358 8.24 41.92 -23.54
N PRO A 359 9.06 41.33 -24.46
CA PRO A 359 9.84 40.08 -24.31
C PRO A 359 11.37 40.27 -24.65
N GLU A 360 12.09 39.16 -24.91
CA GLU A 360 13.51 39.03 -25.40
C GLU A 360 14.56 38.90 -24.26
N GLU A 361 15.65 38.09 -24.29
CA GLU A 361 16.37 37.34 -25.33
C GLU A 361 17.52 36.49 -24.70
N ILE A 362 18.18 35.65 -25.53
CA ILE A 362 19.60 35.14 -25.47
C ILE A 362 19.94 33.76 -24.83
N LYS A 363 20.07 32.77 -25.74
CA LYS A 363 21.22 31.86 -26.08
C LYS A 363 22.28 31.38 -25.06
N ALA A 364 22.55 30.06 -25.16
CA ALA A 364 23.84 29.30 -25.21
C ALA A 364 24.78 29.37 -23.96
N ASP A 365 25.68 28.44 -23.60
CA ASP A 365 26.35 27.26 -24.21
C ASP A 365 27.08 26.46 -23.07
N ALA A 366 27.70 25.32 -23.43
CA ALA A 366 28.93 24.71 -22.89
C ALA A 366 28.91 23.60 -21.78
N THR A 367 28.81 22.34 -22.21
CA THR A 367 29.91 21.33 -22.37
C THR A 367 30.98 21.02 -21.26
N LEU A 368 31.05 19.72 -20.86
CA LEU A 368 32.20 18.86 -20.39
C LEU A 368 32.86 19.13 -18.99
N MET A 369 33.36 18.19 -18.16
CA MET A 369 34.04 16.88 -18.29
C MET A 369 34.03 16.05 -16.94
N PRO A 370 34.56 14.80 -16.89
CA PRO A 370 34.30 13.76 -15.87
C PRO A 370 35.48 13.48 -14.88
N VAL A 371 35.38 12.36 -14.13
CA VAL A 371 36.39 11.52 -13.38
C VAL A 371 35.82 11.22 -11.97
N GLY A 372 35.76 10.02 -11.37
CA GLY A 372 36.44 8.74 -11.54
C GLY A 372 37.02 8.30 -10.17
N SER A 373 36.65 7.13 -9.63
CA SER A 373 37.48 6.25 -8.77
C SER A 373 36.64 5.16 -8.08
N GLY A 374 37.18 3.94 -8.08
CA GLY A 374 36.54 2.76 -7.47
C GLY A 374 37.13 2.40 -6.11
N THR A 375 36.58 1.34 -5.51
CA THR A 375 37.33 0.36 -4.69
C THR A 375 36.45 -0.87 -4.41
N GLN A 376 37.13 -2.01 -4.35
CA GLN A 376 36.62 -3.38 -4.27
C GLN A 376 36.21 -3.77 -2.84
N GLY A 377 35.24 -4.68 -2.72
CA GLY A 377 34.92 -5.39 -1.48
C GLY A 377 34.33 -6.76 -1.81
N LEU A 378 34.99 -7.80 -1.30
CA LEU A 378 34.80 -9.22 -1.61
C LEU A 378 33.39 -9.74 -1.28
N GLY A 379 32.83 -10.53 -2.20
CA GLY A 379 31.54 -11.21 -2.03
C GLY A 379 31.69 -12.61 -1.45
N LEU A 380 30.91 -12.91 -0.41
CA LEU A 380 30.64 -14.25 0.09
C LEU A 380 29.38 -14.76 -0.59
N GLY A 381 29.55 -15.32 -1.78
CA GLY A 381 28.52 -16.08 -2.47
C GLY A 381 28.90 -17.55 -2.45
N GLU A 382 28.52 -18.27 -1.41
CA GLU A 382 28.48 -19.73 -1.40
C GLU A 382 27.69 -20.22 -0.19
N ILE A 383 27.01 -21.37 -0.34
CA ILE A 383 25.99 -21.97 0.53
C ILE A 383 24.56 -21.47 0.26
N LEU A 384 24.01 -21.80 -0.91
CA LEU A 384 22.59 -22.16 -1.10
C LEU A 384 22.46 -22.91 -2.45
N GLU A 385 22.96 -24.14 -2.51
CA GLU A 385 22.59 -25.08 -3.58
C GLU A 385 21.42 -25.95 -3.10
N GLY A 386 20.22 -25.56 -3.53
CA GLY A 386 19.01 -26.36 -3.48
C GLY A 386 18.12 -25.90 -4.62
N ARG A 387 18.07 -26.68 -5.71
CA ARG A 387 17.28 -26.36 -6.90
C ARG A 387 15.79 -26.42 -6.56
N GLU A 388 15.10 -25.28 -6.58
CA GLU A 388 13.63 -25.25 -6.55
C GLU A 388 13.11 -24.39 -7.72
N THR A 389 12.28 -24.99 -8.56
CA THR A 389 11.70 -24.39 -9.75
C THR A 389 10.33 -23.77 -9.42
N LEU A 390 10.23 -22.44 -9.48
CA LEU A 390 8.96 -21.80 -9.81
C LEU A 390 8.78 -22.01 -11.32
N GLN A 391 7.56 -22.29 -11.77
CA GLN A 391 7.22 -22.20 -13.19
C GLN A 391 6.13 -21.14 -13.32
N MET A 392 6.51 -20.04 -13.94
CA MET A 392 5.63 -18.93 -14.26
C MET A 392 4.58 -19.38 -15.27
N VAL A 393 3.36 -19.68 -14.81
CA VAL A 393 2.20 -19.57 -15.70
C VAL A 393 1.98 -18.07 -15.85
N LYS A 394 2.15 -17.57 -17.09
CA LYS A 394 1.77 -16.21 -17.47
C LYS A 394 0.36 -15.97 -16.93
N VAL A 395 0.22 -15.17 -15.87
CA VAL A 395 -1.10 -14.68 -15.46
C VAL A 395 -1.52 -13.79 -16.63
N SER A 396 -2.34 -14.34 -17.51
CA SER A 396 -2.89 -13.58 -18.62
C SER A 396 -3.61 -12.38 -18.04
N ASP A 397 -3.31 -11.18 -18.52
CA ASP A 397 -4.07 -9.95 -18.32
C ASP A 397 -5.50 -10.01 -18.90
N GLU A 398 -6.05 -11.21 -19.06
CA GLU A 398 -7.42 -11.43 -19.49
C GLU A 398 -8.35 -11.24 -18.31
N ARG A 399 -8.68 -9.98 -18.09
CA ARG A 399 -9.80 -9.59 -17.23
C ARG A 399 -11.07 -10.36 -17.71
N PRO A 400 -11.82 -11.02 -16.81
CA PRO A 400 -12.94 -11.89 -17.17
C PRO A 400 -14.07 -11.20 -17.96
N TRP A 401 -14.17 -9.86 -17.92
CA TRP A 401 -15.16 -9.12 -18.68
C TRP A 401 -14.97 -9.20 -20.20
N LYS A 402 -13.77 -9.47 -20.73
CA LYS A 402 -13.59 -9.66 -22.18
C LYS A 402 -14.30 -10.92 -22.70
N LYS A 403 -14.42 -11.97 -21.88
CA LYS A 403 -15.23 -13.16 -22.22
C LYS A 403 -16.73 -12.86 -22.16
N PHE A 404 -17.18 -12.04 -21.22
CA PHE A 404 -18.57 -11.59 -21.16
C PHE A 404 -18.95 -10.67 -22.33
N VAL A 405 -18.03 -9.79 -22.78
CA VAL A 405 -18.24 -8.96 -23.98
C VAL A 405 -18.30 -9.82 -25.24
N LEU A 406 -17.47 -10.87 -25.35
CA LEU A 406 -17.51 -11.77 -26.51
C LEU A 406 -18.78 -12.66 -26.54
N ILE A 407 -19.23 -13.15 -25.39
CA ILE A 407 -20.48 -13.90 -25.25
C ILE A 407 -21.70 -13.00 -25.49
N GLY A 408 -21.66 -11.75 -25.03
CA GLY A 408 -22.68 -10.74 -25.31
C GLY A 408 -22.77 -10.34 -26.78
N ALA A 409 -21.61 -10.19 -27.46
CA ALA A 409 -21.54 -9.90 -28.89
C ALA A 409 -22.05 -11.08 -29.75
N LEU A 410 -21.75 -12.32 -29.36
CA LEU A 410 -22.29 -13.52 -30.01
C LEU A 410 -23.81 -13.67 -29.79
N GLY A 411 -24.32 -13.32 -28.60
CA GLY A 411 -25.75 -13.27 -28.31
C GLY A 411 -26.50 -12.21 -29.12
N LEU A 412 -25.94 -11.01 -29.25
CA LEU A 412 -26.50 -9.93 -30.07
C LEU A 412 -26.48 -10.25 -31.57
N ALA A 413 -25.43 -10.93 -32.07
CA ALA A 413 -25.38 -11.39 -33.46
C ALA A 413 -26.43 -12.49 -33.76
N ALA A 414 -26.69 -13.38 -32.79
CA ALA A 414 -27.74 -14.39 -32.91
C ALA A 414 -29.15 -13.77 -32.91
N ILE A 415 -29.39 -12.77 -32.07
CA ILE A 415 -30.66 -12.03 -32.02
C ILE A 415 -30.86 -11.19 -33.30
N ALA A 416 -29.81 -10.54 -33.82
CA ALA A 416 -29.87 -9.80 -35.09
C ALA A 416 -30.13 -10.73 -36.29
N SER A 417 -29.59 -11.95 -36.27
CA SER A 417 -29.82 -12.96 -37.32
C SER A 417 -31.25 -13.51 -37.27
N ILE A 418 -31.79 -13.76 -36.07
CA ILE A 418 -33.20 -14.19 -35.89
C ILE A 418 -34.16 -13.05 -36.27
N ALA A 419 -33.85 -11.80 -35.92
CA ALA A 419 -34.65 -10.64 -36.31
C ALA A 419 -34.63 -10.40 -37.83
N THR A 420 -33.49 -10.64 -38.50
CA THR A 420 -33.37 -10.53 -39.96
C THR A 420 -34.11 -11.68 -40.67
N LEU A 421 -34.10 -12.89 -40.10
CA LEU A 421 -34.86 -14.03 -40.61
C LEU A 421 -36.38 -13.83 -40.43
N LEU A 422 -36.80 -13.30 -39.28
CA LEU A 422 -38.21 -12.93 -39.02
C LEU A 422 -38.66 -11.76 -39.90
N TYR A 423 -37.80 -10.78 -40.16
CA TYR A 423 -38.07 -9.69 -41.09
C TYR A 423 -38.23 -10.19 -42.53
N TYR A 424 -37.37 -11.12 -42.98
CA TYR A 424 -37.53 -11.74 -44.30
C TYR A 424 -38.79 -12.61 -44.42
N LEU A 425 -39.16 -13.35 -43.36
CA LEU A 425 -40.39 -14.14 -43.32
C LEU A 425 -41.67 -13.29 -43.24
N LEU A 426 -41.59 -12.06 -42.71
CA LEU A 426 -42.73 -11.15 -42.59
C LEU A 426 -42.85 -10.15 -43.75
N VAL A 427 -41.76 -9.88 -44.49
CA VAL A 427 -41.74 -8.88 -45.58
C VAL A 427 -41.76 -9.54 -46.97
N VAL A 428 -41.40 -10.82 -47.10
CA VAL A 428 -41.45 -11.56 -48.36
C VAL A 428 -42.50 -12.68 -48.26
N SER A 429 -43.76 -12.30 -48.11
CA SER A 429 -44.89 -13.10 -48.58
C SER A 429 -45.55 -12.31 -49.71
N PRO A 430 -45.41 -12.73 -50.98
CA PRO A 430 -46.27 -12.23 -52.05
C PRO A 430 -47.68 -12.74 -51.77
N GLY A 431 -48.69 -11.89 -51.97
CA GLY A 431 -50.04 -12.38 -52.17
C GLY A 431 -50.09 -13.15 -53.49
N GLU A 432 -50.22 -14.47 -53.40
CA GLU A 432 -51.17 -15.37 -54.10
C GLU A 432 -50.81 -16.84 -53.81
#